data_AF-A0A524EL72-F1
#
_entry.id   AF-A0A524EL72-F1
#
_cell.length_a   1.000
_cell.length_b   1.000
_cell.length_c   1.000
_cell.angle_alpha   90.00
_cell.angle_beta   90.00
_cell.angle_gamma   90.00
#
_symmetry.space_group_name_H-M   'P 1'
#
loop_
_entity.id
_entity.type
_entity.pdbx_description
1 polymer ?
#
loop_
_entity_poly.entity_id
_entity_poly.type
_entity_poly.pdbx_seq_one_letter_code
_entity_poly.pdbx_strand_id
1 'polypeptide(L)'
;MNTDEIMQIALDLAGLNEVPGDTAIHVPGKDIERVLIGIDMGTAELLLAKELGYDLVIAHHPPGGESRIHFEEVVKRQIDQMVEADIPPHIAEKALEPRLDLVRVGTHVGNYDRTPSAARLLEIPFMNIHLPLDIVCRNRFIDVIRNETDELEKPKVQDAIDAMETLPELQEGMTEPKVYVGSKDNLLGKWVVAMAGGTNGGAGVAKAYFTHGYSTVIYMHLGTSDKKELSQEELSGNLVATGHISSDSVGIAPFVKALEEKGLEVTPMSGVFIP
;
A
#
# COMPACT_ATOMS: atom_id res chain seq x y z
N MET A 1 18.74 -9.33 -15.66
CA MET A 1 17.97 -8.05 -15.73
C MET A 1 18.71 -6.97 -14.94
N ASN A 2 18.37 -5.68 -15.08
CA ASN A 2 18.89 -4.60 -14.23
C ASN A 2 17.78 -3.95 -13.38
N THR A 3 18.16 -3.11 -12.41
CA THR A 3 17.21 -2.46 -11.48
C THR A 3 16.21 -1.52 -12.18
N ASP A 4 16.61 -0.87 -13.28
CA ASP A 4 15.72 0.02 -14.05
C ASP A 4 14.65 -0.77 -14.80
N GLU A 5 15.02 -1.91 -15.39
CA GLU A 5 14.07 -2.82 -16.04
C GLU A 5 13.05 -3.40 -15.05
N ILE A 6 13.51 -3.77 -13.85
CA ILE A 6 12.64 -4.25 -12.75
C ILE A 6 11.69 -3.15 -12.28
N MET A 7 12.18 -1.91 -12.13
CA MET A 7 11.36 -0.76 -11.78
C MET A 7 10.28 -0.52 -12.84
N GLN A 8 10.65 -0.57 -14.13
CA GLN A 8 9.72 -0.35 -15.23
C GLN A 8 8.57 -1.36 -15.21
N ILE A 9 8.82 -2.64 -14.88
CA ILE A 9 7.76 -3.64 -14.74
C ILE A 9 6.73 -3.22 -13.68
N ALA A 10 7.17 -2.70 -12.53
CA ALA A 10 6.25 -2.23 -11.50
C ALA A 10 5.45 -0.99 -11.94
N LEU A 11 6.10 -0.06 -12.65
CA LEU A 11 5.42 1.12 -13.21
C LEU A 11 4.37 0.73 -14.25
N ASP A 12 4.70 -0.19 -15.15
CA ASP A 12 3.79 -0.68 -16.19
C ASP A 12 2.56 -1.36 -15.57
N LEU A 13 2.74 -2.19 -14.54
CA LEU A 13 1.63 -2.81 -13.81
C LEU A 13 0.72 -1.78 -13.13
N ALA A 14 1.29 -0.68 -12.65
CA ALA A 14 0.56 0.40 -12.00
C ALA A 14 -0.02 1.44 -12.98
N GLY A 15 0.31 1.36 -14.27
CA GLY A 15 -0.03 2.38 -15.27
C GLY A 15 0.65 3.73 -15.02
N LEU A 16 1.84 3.74 -14.43
CA LEU A 16 2.62 4.93 -14.12
C LEU A 16 3.71 5.18 -15.17
N ASN A 17 3.99 6.45 -15.45
CA ASN A 17 5.06 6.86 -16.37
C ASN A 17 6.31 7.41 -15.65
N GLU A 18 6.22 7.63 -14.35
CA GLU A 18 7.27 8.22 -13.52
C GLU A 18 7.36 7.48 -12.19
N VAL A 19 8.56 7.42 -11.62
CA VAL A 19 8.82 6.77 -10.32
C VAL A 19 8.23 7.64 -9.20
N PRO A 20 7.31 7.13 -8.37
CA PRO A 20 6.74 7.89 -7.26
C PRO A 20 7.77 8.22 -6.17
N GLY A 21 7.55 9.32 -5.44
CA GLY A 21 8.45 9.79 -4.38
C GLY A 21 8.65 8.83 -3.20
N ASP A 22 7.87 7.75 -3.08
CA ASP A 22 8.04 6.71 -2.06
C ASP A 22 8.73 5.43 -2.58
N THR A 23 9.28 5.48 -3.79
CA THR A 23 9.84 4.34 -4.51
C THR A 23 11.20 4.73 -5.05
N ALA A 24 12.23 3.91 -4.83
CA ALA A 24 13.60 4.29 -5.21
C ALA A 24 14.52 3.09 -5.46
N ILE A 25 15.49 3.29 -6.35
CA ILE A 25 16.67 2.44 -6.48
C ILE A 25 17.75 3.05 -5.58
N HIS A 26 18.08 2.37 -4.47
CA HIS A 26 19.07 2.86 -3.50
C HIS A 26 20.50 2.48 -3.90
N VAL A 27 20.67 1.28 -4.44
CA VAL A 27 21.92 0.77 -4.99
C VAL A 27 21.59 0.07 -6.32
N PRO A 28 22.05 0.59 -7.47
CA PRO A 28 21.73 0.00 -8.77
C PRO A 28 22.44 -1.34 -8.94
N GLY A 29 21.82 -2.23 -9.73
CA GLY A 29 22.32 -3.56 -10.02
C GLY A 29 22.17 -3.94 -11.48
N LYS A 30 23.00 -4.86 -11.95
CA LYS A 30 23.00 -5.44 -13.30
C LYS A 30 23.14 -6.96 -13.19
N ASP A 31 22.81 -7.66 -14.27
CA ASP A 31 22.92 -9.13 -14.36
C ASP A 31 22.19 -9.85 -13.21
N ILE A 32 21.05 -9.30 -12.78
CA ILE A 32 20.21 -9.84 -11.72
C ILE A 32 19.47 -11.07 -12.21
N GLU A 33 19.63 -12.17 -11.47
CA GLU A 33 18.93 -13.44 -11.68
C GLU A 33 18.12 -13.83 -10.43
N ARG A 34 18.65 -13.61 -9.22
CA ARG A 34 18.03 -14.00 -7.94
C ARG A 34 17.63 -12.78 -7.10
N VAL A 35 16.35 -12.70 -6.76
CA VAL A 35 15.75 -11.59 -6.01
C VAL A 35 15.22 -12.07 -4.67
N LEU A 36 15.58 -11.37 -3.60
CA LEU A 36 14.92 -11.50 -2.30
C LEU A 36 13.96 -10.33 -2.11
N ILE A 37 12.67 -10.61 -1.97
CA ILE A 37 11.64 -9.57 -1.80
C ILE A 37 10.93 -9.72 -0.46
N GLY A 38 10.67 -8.60 0.21
CA GLY A 38 9.89 -8.57 1.44
C GLY A 38 9.26 -7.22 1.72
N ILE A 39 8.31 -7.17 2.67
CA ILE A 39 7.62 -5.91 2.99
C ILE A 39 8.59 -4.97 3.71
N ASP A 40 9.14 -5.43 4.82
CA ASP A 40 10.16 -4.71 5.60
C ASP A 40 11.53 -5.34 5.38
N MET A 41 12.44 -4.61 4.74
CA MET A 41 13.82 -5.04 4.50
C MET A 41 14.81 -4.02 5.05
N GLY A 42 15.59 -4.43 6.05
CA GLY A 42 16.60 -3.62 6.72
C GLY A 42 18.00 -4.23 6.64
N THR A 43 18.91 -3.75 7.50
CA THR A 43 20.30 -4.24 7.55
C THR A 43 20.41 -5.75 7.78
N ALA A 44 19.51 -6.34 8.58
CA ALA A 44 19.55 -7.77 8.87
C ALA A 44 19.17 -8.61 7.63
N GLU A 45 18.14 -8.19 6.90
CA GLU A 45 17.69 -8.85 5.68
C GLU A 45 18.71 -8.69 4.56
N LEU A 46 19.39 -7.54 4.46
CA LEU A 46 20.51 -7.34 3.54
C LEU A 46 21.68 -8.28 3.82
N LEU A 47 22.02 -8.49 5.10
CA LEU A 47 23.06 -9.45 5.50
C LEU A 47 22.65 -10.89 5.16
N LEU A 48 21.39 -11.25 5.42
CA LEU A 48 20.84 -12.55 5.04
C LEU A 48 20.89 -12.77 3.52
N ALA A 49 20.50 -11.77 2.74
CA ALA A 49 20.55 -11.83 1.28
C ALA A 49 21.97 -12.04 0.76
N LYS A 50 22.96 -11.36 1.37
CA LYS A 50 24.38 -11.53 1.04
C LYS A 50 24.86 -12.96 1.34
N GLU A 51 24.53 -13.49 2.52
CA GLU A 51 24.92 -14.84 2.94
C GLU A 51 24.30 -15.93 2.04
N LEU A 52 23.06 -15.73 1.59
CA LEU A 52 22.34 -16.67 0.72
C LEU A 52 22.62 -16.46 -0.78
N GLY A 53 23.43 -15.47 -1.14
CA GLY A 53 23.85 -15.19 -2.52
C GLY A 53 22.71 -14.71 -3.42
N TYR A 54 21.93 -13.72 -2.97
CA TYR A 54 20.97 -13.00 -3.81
C TYR A 54 21.62 -11.80 -4.52
N ASP A 55 21.16 -11.51 -5.73
CA ASP A 55 21.69 -10.44 -6.57
C ASP A 55 20.98 -9.10 -6.33
N LEU A 56 19.74 -9.13 -5.82
CA LEU A 56 18.94 -7.95 -5.53
C LEU A 56 18.08 -8.19 -4.29
N VAL A 57 17.97 -7.15 -3.45
CA VAL A 57 16.94 -7.06 -2.42
C VAL A 57 15.90 -6.01 -2.81
N ILE A 58 14.61 -6.38 -2.73
CA ILE A 58 13.48 -5.48 -2.94
C ILE A 58 12.70 -5.36 -1.63
N ALA A 59 12.59 -4.14 -1.11
CA ALA A 59 11.64 -3.80 -0.05
C ALA A 59 10.31 -3.33 -0.65
N HIS A 60 9.20 -3.58 0.02
CA HIS A 60 7.97 -2.85 -0.28
C HIS A 60 8.03 -1.45 0.37
N HIS A 61 8.14 -1.42 1.70
CA HIS A 61 8.15 -0.17 2.46
C HIS A 61 9.43 0.63 2.23
N PRO A 62 9.36 1.98 2.25
CA PRO A 62 10.53 2.85 2.18
C PRO A 62 11.54 2.59 3.33
N PRO A 63 12.72 2.02 3.04
CA PRO A 63 13.70 1.62 4.06
C PRO A 63 14.57 2.79 4.53
N GLY A 64 14.49 3.93 3.84
CA GLY A 64 15.34 5.11 4.03
C GLY A 64 15.54 5.85 2.71
N GLY A 65 16.54 6.72 2.66
CA GLY A 65 16.91 7.51 1.48
C GLY A 65 15.79 8.41 0.96
N GLU A 66 15.87 8.69 -0.34
CA GLU A 66 14.93 9.57 -1.06
C GLU A 66 13.47 9.10 -0.92
N SER A 67 13.21 7.78 -0.97
CA SER A 67 11.84 7.25 -0.87
C SER A 67 11.15 7.53 0.47
N ARG A 68 11.91 7.85 1.52
CA ARG A 68 11.33 8.31 2.79
C ARG A 68 11.26 9.83 2.90
N ILE A 69 12.12 10.56 2.20
CA ILE A 69 12.14 12.03 2.21
C ILE A 69 10.96 12.56 1.40
N HIS A 70 10.72 11.97 0.22
CA HIS A 70 9.67 12.38 -0.72
C HIS A 70 8.32 11.69 -0.47
N PHE A 71 8.19 10.96 0.65
CA PHE A 71 6.96 10.25 1.01
C PHE A 71 5.72 11.19 1.12
N GLU A 72 5.91 12.44 1.54
CA GLU A 72 4.82 13.43 1.62
C GLU A 72 4.15 13.66 0.25
N GLU A 73 4.91 13.59 -0.85
CA GLU A 73 4.41 13.80 -2.20
C GLU A 73 3.37 12.73 -2.58
N VAL A 74 3.60 11.48 -2.16
CA VAL A 74 2.66 10.38 -2.37
C VAL A 74 1.45 10.51 -1.45
N VAL A 75 1.61 11.00 -0.22
CA VAL A 75 0.48 11.23 0.70
C VAL A 75 -0.49 12.25 0.13
N LYS A 76 0.00 13.28 -0.56
CA LYS A 76 -0.84 14.29 -1.23
C LYS A 76 -1.73 13.71 -2.34
N ARG A 77 -1.42 12.55 -2.91
CA ARG A 77 -2.29 11.83 -3.87
C ARG A 77 -3.68 11.53 -3.31
N GLN A 78 -3.83 11.44 -1.98
CA GLN A 78 -5.14 11.28 -1.36
C GLN A 78 -6.08 12.48 -1.60
N ILE A 79 -5.52 13.68 -1.84
CA ILE A 79 -6.30 14.85 -2.27
C ILE A 79 -6.92 14.57 -3.64
N ASP A 80 -6.12 14.10 -4.60
CA ASP A 80 -6.61 13.77 -5.94
C ASP A 80 -7.71 12.71 -5.90
N GLN A 81 -7.53 11.65 -5.09
CA GLN A 81 -8.56 10.61 -4.91
C GLN A 81 -9.87 11.16 -4.32
N MET A 82 -9.78 12.07 -3.34
CA MET A 82 -10.95 12.74 -2.78
C MET A 82 -11.63 13.65 -3.80
N VAL A 83 -10.86 14.35 -4.63
CA VAL A 83 -11.39 15.22 -5.70
C VAL A 83 -12.07 14.41 -6.80
N GLU A 84 -11.49 13.27 -7.21
CA GLU A 84 -12.12 12.28 -8.10
C GLU A 84 -13.42 11.73 -7.53
N ALA A 85 -13.56 11.77 -6.21
CA ALA A 85 -14.76 11.40 -5.45
C ALA A 85 -15.75 12.57 -5.23
N ASP A 86 -15.63 13.65 -5.99
CA ASP A 86 -16.47 14.87 -5.91
C ASP A 86 -16.34 15.65 -4.58
N ILE A 87 -15.28 15.43 -3.80
CA ILE A 87 -15.00 16.22 -2.60
C ILE A 87 -14.25 17.49 -3.01
N PRO A 88 -14.69 18.70 -2.58
CA PRO A 88 -14.01 19.94 -2.95
C PRO A 88 -12.53 19.96 -2.53
N PRO A 89 -11.60 20.45 -3.38
CA PRO A 89 -10.16 20.41 -3.08
C PRO A 89 -9.78 20.98 -1.71
N HIS A 90 -10.34 22.13 -1.32
CA HIS A 90 -10.06 22.74 -0.02
C HIS A 90 -10.53 21.91 1.19
N ILE A 91 -11.56 21.07 1.01
CA ILE A 91 -12.00 20.11 2.05
C ILE A 91 -11.05 18.93 2.09
N ALA A 92 -10.66 18.41 0.93
CA ALA A 92 -9.70 17.31 0.81
C ALA A 92 -8.34 17.67 1.43
N GLU A 93 -7.80 18.85 1.12
CA GLU A 93 -6.57 19.39 1.72
C GLU A 93 -6.69 19.47 3.25
N LYS A 94 -7.77 20.08 3.75
CA LYS A 94 -8.03 20.23 5.19
C LYS A 94 -8.18 18.87 5.90
N ALA A 95 -8.82 17.90 5.25
CA ALA A 95 -9.04 16.57 5.81
C ALA A 95 -7.73 15.77 5.93
N LEU A 96 -6.79 15.98 5.00
CA LEU A 96 -5.51 15.29 4.97
C LEU A 96 -4.43 15.95 5.83
N GLU A 97 -4.54 17.24 6.14
CA GLU A 97 -3.51 18.01 6.86
C GLU A 97 -3.00 17.34 8.15
N PRO A 98 -3.85 16.77 9.04
CA PRO A 98 -3.35 16.06 10.23
C PRO A 98 -2.42 14.89 9.90
N ARG A 99 -2.66 14.21 8.76
CA ARG A 99 -1.81 13.11 8.29
C ARG A 99 -0.49 13.64 7.73
N LEU A 100 -0.55 14.73 6.96
CA LEU A 100 0.65 15.39 6.42
C LEU A 100 1.54 15.89 7.57
N ASP A 101 0.98 16.46 8.62
CA ASP A 101 1.73 16.91 9.79
C ASP A 101 2.47 15.76 10.49
N LEU A 102 1.81 14.61 10.66
CA LEU A 102 2.48 13.41 11.21
C LEU A 102 3.64 12.96 10.33
N VAL A 103 3.47 12.99 9.02
CA VAL A 103 4.54 12.65 8.06
C VAL A 103 5.68 13.64 8.15
N ARG A 104 5.42 14.95 8.11
CA ARG A 104 6.44 16.01 8.22
C ARG A 104 7.25 15.91 9.51
N VAL A 105 6.58 15.67 10.64
CA VAL A 105 7.25 15.46 11.94
C VAL A 105 8.07 14.17 11.93
N GLY A 106 7.52 13.08 11.40
CA GLY A 106 8.20 11.79 11.29
C GLY A 106 9.44 11.84 10.38
N THR A 107 9.37 12.62 9.31
CA THR A 107 10.47 12.91 8.39
C THR A 107 11.62 13.58 9.16
N HIS A 108 11.36 14.63 9.94
CA HIS A 108 12.42 15.36 10.65
C HIS A 108 13.32 14.51 11.58
N VAL A 109 12.83 13.38 12.10
CA VAL A 109 13.58 12.55 13.08
C VAL A 109 14.26 11.32 12.46
N GLY A 110 14.12 11.10 11.16
CA GLY A 110 14.59 9.88 10.49
C GLY A 110 16.10 9.85 10.25
N ASN A 111 16.73 8.69 10.49
CA ASN A 111 18.05 8.38 9.92
C ASN A 111 17.87 7.68 8.58
N TYR A 112 17.79 8.47 7.51
CA TYR A 112 17.49 7.99 6.17
C TYR A 112 18.59 7.14 5.56
N ASP A 113 19.85 7.33 5.96
CA ASP A 113 20.96 6.61 5.34
C ASP A 113 21.26 5.27 6.04
N ARG A 114 20.53 4.92 7.10
CA ARG A 114 20.80 3.69 7.88
C ARG A 114 20.82 2.43 7.01
N THR A 115 19.74 2.15 6.28
CA THR A 115 19.64 0.96 5.42
C THR A 115 20.38 1.15 4.09
N PRO A 116 20.24 2.30 3.39
CA PRO A 116 20.99 2.52 2.14
C PRO A 116 22.51 2.45 2.31
N SER A 117 23.09 2.99 3.38
CA SER A 117 24.54 2.89 3.62
C SER A 117 25.00 1.46 3.87
N ALA A 118 24.21 0.65 4.57
CA ALA A 118 24.50 -0.76 4.76
C ALA A 118 24.48 -1.52 3.42
N ALA A 119 23.49 -1.27 2.56
CA ALA A 119 23.43 -1.87 1.22
C ALA A 119 24.67 -1.50 0.38
N ARG A 120 25.09 -0.22 0.41
CA ARG A 120 26.31 0.23 -0.28
C ARG A 120 27.57 -0.44 0.25
N LEU A 121 27.71 -0.60 1.57
CA LEU A 121 28.88 -1.26 2.18
C LEU A 121 28.92 -2.78 1.91
N LEU A 122 27.76 -3.41 1.78
CA LEU A 122 27.65 -4.83 1.43
C LEU A 122 27.78 -5.09 -0.09
N GLU A 123 27.82 -4.02 -0.89
CA GLU A 123 27.81 -4.07 -2.35
C GLU A 123 26.66 -4.94 -2.87
N ILE A 124 25.47 -4.76 -2.30
CA ILE A 124 24.26 -5.46 -2.72
C ILE A 124 23.29 -4.48 -3.39
N PRO A 125 22.85 -4.74 -4.63
CA PRO A 125 21.77 -4.00 -5.24
C PRO A 125 20.53 -3.99 -4.34
N PHE A 126 19.92 -2.82 -4.20
CA PHE A 126 18.83 -2.61 -3.27
C PHE A 126 17.87 -1.54 -3.79
N MET A 127 16.58 -1.83 -3.77
CA MET A 127 15.52 -0.91 -4.15
C MET A 127 14.28 -1.12 -3.28
N ASN A 128 13.38 -0.15 -3.29
CA ASN A 128 12.03 -0.33 -2.76
C ASN A 128 10.97 0.04 -3.80
N ILE A 129 9.84 -0.66 -3.78
CA ILE A 129 8.70 -0.42 -4.66
C ILE A 129 7.42 -0.40 -3.82
N HIS A 130 6.90 0.80 -3.60
CA HIS A 130 5.79 1.04 -2.68
C HIS A 130 4.50 1.40 -3.44
N LEU A 131 4.28 2.68 -3.76
CA LEU A 131 3.05 3.15 -4.42
C LEU A 131 2.66 2.36 -5.67
N PRO A 132 3.57 1.95 -6.58
CA PRO A 132 3.17 1.16 -7.74
C PRO A 132 2.42 -0.12 -7.35
N LEU A 133 2.90 -0.84 -6.34
CA LEU A 133 2.28 -2.10 -5.89
C LEU A 133 1.00 -1.83 -5.09
N ASP A 134 0.93 -0.73 -4.34
CA ASP A 134 -0.32 -0.29 -3.70
C ASP A 134 -1.42 0.01 -4.71
N ILE A 135 -1.08 0.63 -5.85
CA ILE A 135 -2.03 0.90 -6.93
C ILE A 135 -2.56 -0.43 -7.51
N VAL A 136 -1.69 -1.41 -7.73
CA VAL A 136 -2.08 -2.75 -8.18
C VAL A 136 -3.05 -3.38 -7.17
N CYS A 137 -2.73 -3.34 -5.87
CA CYS A 137 -3.61 -3.82 -4.81
C CYS A 137 -4.98 -3.13 -4.84
N ARG A 138 -4.98 -1.79 -4.83
CA ARG A 138 -6.20 -0.98 -4.87
C ARG A 138 -7.09 -1.35 -6.07
N ASN A 139 -6.49 -1.49 -7.26
CA ASN A 139 -7.24 -1.82 -8.47
C ASN A 139 -7.84 -3.22 -8.38
N ARG A 140 -7.08 -4.22 -7.90
CA ARG A 140 -7.60 -5.58 -7.68
C ARG A 140 -8.78 -5.60 -6.70
N PHE A 141 -8.71 -4.85 -5.59
CA PHE A 141 -9.84 -4.72 -4.67
C PHE A 141 -11.06 -4.06 -5.31
N ILE A 142 -10.86 -2.98 -6.07
CA ILE A 142 -11.97 -2.33 -6.81
C ILE A 142 -12.63 -3.33 -7.76
N ASP A 143 -11.84 -4.11 -8.50
CA ASP A 143 -12.34 -5.05 -9.49
C ASP A 143 -13.14 -6.18 -8.85
N VAL A 144 -12.64 -6.84 -7.80
CA VAL A 144 -13.38 -7.93 -7.14
C VAL A 144 -14.64 -7.42 -6.45
N ILE A 145 -14.60 -6.26 -5.79
CA ILE A 145 -15.79 -5.68 -5.15
C ILE A 145 -16.85 -5.35 -6.20
N ARG A 146 -16.50 -4.72 -7.32
CA ARG A 146 -17.46 -4.43 -8.40
C ARG A 146 -18.07 -5.69 -8.98
N ASN A 147 -17.24 -6.67 -9.33
CA ASN A 147 -17.70 -7.92 -9.92
C ASN A 147 -18.69 -8.66 -9.02
N GLU A 148 -18.52 -8.62 -7.70
CA GLU A 148 -19.43 -9.26 -6.76
C GLU A 148 -20.67 -8.41 -6.46
N THR A 149 -20.53 -7.08 -6.35
CA THR A 149 -21.57 -6.22 -5.77
C THR A 149 -22.45 -5.50 -6.79
N ASP A 150 -22.02 -5.32 -8.04
CA ASP A 150 -22.77 -4.55 -9.05
C ASP A 150 -24.07 -5.27 -9.50
N GLU A 151 -24.13 -6.59 -9.39
CA GLU A 151 -25.31 -7.40 -9.73
C GLU A 151 -26.29 -7.58 -8.55
N LEU A 152 -25.94 -7.09 -7.36
CA LEU A 152 -26.78 -7.21 -6.17
C LEU A 152 -27.73 -6.01 -6.04
N GLU A 153 -29.02 -6.27 -5.74
CA GLU A 153 -29.99 -5.18 -5.53
C GLU A 153 -29.66 -4.36 -4.27
N LYS A 154 -29.14 -5.02 -3.23
CA LYS A 154 -28.87 -4.44 -1.90
C LYS A 154 -27.57 -4.98 -1.32
N PRO A 155 -26.41 -4.67 -1.94
CA PRO A 155 -25.12 -5.14 -1.45
C PRO A 155 -24.88 -4.61 -0.05
N LYS A 156 -24.28 -5.46 0.79
CA LYS A 156 -23.86 -5.18 2.15
C LYS A 156 -22.35 -5.00 2.23
N VAL A 157 -21.90 -4.44 3.35
CA VAL A 157 -20.47 -4.36 3.67
C VAL A 157 -19.82 -5.74 3.68
N GLN A 158 -20.53 -6.77 4.18
CA GLN A 158 -20.04 -8.15 4.15
C GLN A 158 -19.77 -8.64 2.74
N ASP A 159 -20.62 -8.32 1.75
CA ASP A 159 -20.42 -8.78 0.36
C ASP A 159 -19.11 -8.20 -0.24
N ALA A 160 -18.76 -6.96 0.09
CA ALA A 160 -17.48 -6.37 -0.30
C ALA A 160 -16.28 -7.02 0.41
N ILE A 161 -16.43 -7.41 1.69
CA ILE A 161 -15.40 -8.15 2.43
C ILE A 161 -15.20 -9.52 1.80
N ASP A 162 -16.28 -10.27 1.57
CA ASP A 162 -16.28 -11.60 0.97
C ASP A 162 -15.64 -11.57 -0.43
N ALA A 163 -15.94 -10.53 -1.22
CA ALA A 163 -15.33 -10.31 -2.52
C ALA A 163 -13.80 -10.14 -2.44
N MET A 164 -13.32 -9.31 -1.51
CA MET A 164 -11.87 -9.13 -1.31
C MET A 164 -11.21 -10.42 -0.81
N GLU A 165 -11.90 -11.19 0.03
CA GLU A 165 -11.43 -12.49 0.55
C GLU A 165 -11.42 -13.60 -0.52
N THR A 166 -11.89 -13.35 -1.75
CA THR A 166 -11.63 -14.25 -2.89
C THR A 166 -10.18 -14.21 -3.37
N LEU A 167 -9.43 -13.15 -3.01
CA LEU A 167 -8.02 -13.00 -3.35
C LEU A 167 -7.19 -13.87 -2.39
N PRO A 168 -6.39 -14.81 -2.90
CA PRO A 168 -5.73 -15.79 -2.05
C PRO A 168 -4.71 -15.16 -1.10
N GLU A 169 -4.10 -14.03 -1.46
CA GLU A 169 -3.17 -13.30 -0.60
C GLU A 169 -3.86 -12.73 0.65
N LEU A 170 -5.16 -12.43 0.55
CA LEU A 170 -5.96 -11.98 1.69
C LEU A 170 -6.34 -13.15 2.61
N GLN A 171 -6.58 -14.35 2.04
CA GLN A 171 -6.91 -15.57 2.79
C GLN A 171 -5.72 -16.14 3.57
N GLU A 172 -4.52 -16.09 3.01
CA GLU A 172 -3.28 -16.56 3.66
C GLU A 172 -2.80 -15.60 4.77
N GLY A 173 -3.35 -14.38 4.81
CA GLY A 173 -3.06 -13.39 5.83
C GLY A 173 -3.40 -13.87 7.24
N MET A 174 -2.52 -13.61 8.21
CA MET A 174 -2.80 -13.88 9.62
C MET A 174 -3.85 -12.93 10.24
N THR A 175 -4.24 -11.90 9.49
CA THR A 175 -5.21 -10.89 9.93
C THR A 175 -6.36 -10.81 8.94
N GLU A 176 -7.57 -10.82 9.48
CA GLU A 176 -8.80 -10.68 8.72
C GLU A 176 -9.22 -9.20 8.59
N PRO A 177 -9.95 -8.84 7.52
CA PRO A 177 -10.61 -7.54 7.40
C PRO A 177 -11.50 -7.23 8.62
N LYS A 178 -11.50 -5.96 9.06
CA LYS A 178 -12.29 -5.50 10.21
C LYS A 178 -13.10 -4.26 9.91
N VAL A 179 -14.33 -4.24 10.40
CA VAL A 179 -15.20 -3.06 10.39
C VAL A 179 -14.95 -2.27 11.68
N TYR A 180 -14.37 -1.07 11.56
CA TYR A 180 -14.06 -0.19 12.69
C TYR A 180 -15.14 0.87 12.97
N VAL A 181 -15.91 1.22 11.93
CA VAL A 181 -17.10 2.09 12.03
C VAL A 181 -18.21 1.38 11.27
N GLY A 182 -19.43 1.38 11.82
CA GLY A 182 -20.58 0.70 11.22
C GLY A 182 -20.65 -0.80 11.53
N SER A 183 -21.25 -1.56 10.62
CA SER A 183 -21.43 -3.01 10.75
C SER A 183 -21.31 -3.68 9.38
N LYS A 184 -20.85 -4.93 9.38
CA LYS A 184 -20.84 -5.79 8.17
C LYS A 184 -22.24 -6.03 7.59
N ASP A 185 -23.28 -5.92 8.43
CA ASP A 185 -24.68 -6.10 8.03
C ASP A 185 -25.31 -4.85 7.38
N ASN A 186 -24.62 -3.70 7.46
CA ASN A 186 -25.09 -2.47 6.83
C ASN A 186 -25.04 -2.59 5.30
N LEU A 187 -25.89 -1.81 4.62
CA LEU A 187 -25.77 -1.63 3.17
C LEU A 187 -24.41 -1.04 2.83
N LEU A 188 -23.81 -1.51 1.73
CA LEU A 188 -22.53 -1.04 1.21
C LEU A 188 -22.62 0.42 0.77
N GLY A 189 -23.72 0.79 0.10
CA GLY A 189 -23.96 2.13 -0.43
C GLY A 189 -22.87 2.60 -1.40
N LYS A 190 -22.68 3.91 -1.53
CA LYS A 190 -21.55 4.45 -2.33
C LYS A 190 -20.25 4.17 -1.57
N TRP A 191 -19.29 3.53 -2.22
CA TRP A 191 -18.06 3.10 -1.56
C TRP A 191 -16.80 3.61 -2.27
N VAL A 192 -15.69 3.63 -1.53
CA VAL A 192 -14.36 3.99 -2.04
C VAL A 192 -13.27 3.10 -1.42
N VAL A 193 -12.32 2.66 -2.24
CA VAL A 193 -11.05 2.09 -1.78
C VAL A 193 -10.02 3.21 -1.69
N ALA A 194 -9.89 3.77 -0.48
CA ALA A 194 -9.00 4.87 -0.15
C ALA A 194 -7.63 4.32 0.29
N MET A 195 -6.95 3.70 -0.68
CA MET A 195 -5.61 3.10 -0.58
C MET A 195 -4.69 3.71 -1.65
N ALA A 196 -3.42 3.31 -1.72
CA ALA A 196 -2.46 3.87 -2.68
C ALA A 196 -2.30 5.39 -2.57
N GLY A 197 -2.15 5.85 -1.33
CA GLY A 197 -1.86 7.23 -0.96
C GLY A 197 -0.71 7.30 0.05
N GLY A 198 0.23 6.36 -0.03
CA GLY A 198 1.38 6.20 0.88
C GLY A 198 1.00 5.61 2.25
N THR A 199 -0.11 6.05 2.84
CA THR A 199 -0.64 5.52 4.10
C THR A 199 -2.15 5.71 4.16
N ASN A 200 -2.82 5.30 5.23
CA ASN A 200 -4.25 5.58 5.41
C ASN A 200 -4.51 7.06 5.67
N GLY A 201 -5.69 7.54 5.28
CA GLY A 201 -6.09 8.94 5.45
C GLY A 201 -6.51 9.32 6.87
N GLY A 202 -6.57 8.36 7.80
CA GLY A 202 -6.99 8.59 9.17
C GLY A 202 -8.45 9.01 9.32
N ALA A 203 -8.77 9.58 10.48
CA ALA A 203 -10.12 10.01 10.83
C ALA A 203 -10.62 11.17 9.96
N GLY A 204 -9.77 12.16 9.67
CA GLY A 204 -10.12 13.34 8.88
C GLY A 204 -10.62 13.00 7.47
N VAL A 205 -9.87 12.17 6.74
CA VAL A 205 -10.23 11.71 5.39
C VAL A 205 -11.48 10.84 5.40
N ALA A 206 -11.61 9.91 6.35
CA ALA A 206 -12.81 9.06 6.46
C ALA A 206 -14.08 9.90 6.67
N LYS A 207 -14.01 10.93 7.53
CA LYS A 207 -15.10 11.89 7.76
C LYS A 207 -15.42 12.72 6.52
N ALA A 208 -14.42 13.13 5.76
CA ALA A 208 -14.63 13.83 4.50
C ALA A 208 -15.46 12.98 3.54
N TYR A 209 -15.10 11.71 3.34
CA TYR A 209 -15.89 10.79 2.51
C TYR A 209 -17.33 10.61 3.03
N PHE A 210 -17.52 10.34 4.33
CA PHE A 210 -18.86 10.14 4.90
C PHE A 210 -19.77 11.35 4.72
N THR A 211 -19.24 12.55 4.96
CA THR A 211 -20.00 13.81 4.81
C THR A 211 -20.30 14.19 3.36
N HIS A 212 -19.64 13.54 2.39
CA HIS A 212 -19.82 13.75 0.95
C HIS A 212 -20.46 12.55 0.25
N GLY A 213 -21.25 11.77 1.01
CA GLY A 213 -22.17 10.78 0.45
C GLY A 213 -21.57 9.39 0.22
N TYR A 214 -20.33 9.14 0.63
CA TYR A 214 -19.78 7.78 0.68
C TYR A 214 -20.27 7.08 1.94
N SER A 215 -20.99 5.97 1.77
CA SER A 215 -21.47 5.14 2.88
C SER A 215 -20.38 4.21 3.40
N THR A 216 -19.40 3.83 2.57
CA THR A 216 -18.33 2.90 2.96
C THR A 216 -16.97 3.40 2.49
N VAL A 217 -16.01 3.46 3.41
CA VAL A 217 -14.60 3.74 3.14
C VAL A 217 -13.80 2.47 3.45
N ILE A 218 -12.93 2.09 2.53
CA ILE A 218 -12.06 0.92 2.69
C ILE A 218 -10.62 1.43 2.76
N TYR A 219 -9.97 1.16 3.89
CA TYR A 219 -8.56 1.38 4.12
C TYR A 219 -7.81 0.05 4.17
N MET A 220 -6.50 0.13 4.00
CA MET A 220 -5.62 -1.00 4.27
C MET A 220 -5.49 -1.28 5.77
N HIS A 221 -5.23 -0.22 6.54
CA HIS A 221 -5.00 -0.27 7.98
C HIS A 221 -5.51 1.02 8.65
N LEU A 222 -5.68 1.00 9.97
CA LEU A 222 -6.13 2.16 10.75
C LEU A 222 -5.31 2.32 12.04
N GLY A 223 -4.84 3.54 12.30
CA GLY A 223 -4.09 3.87 13.52
C GLY A 223 -4.95 3.83 14.78
N THR A 224 -4.33 3.58 15.94
CA THR A 224 -5.04 3.52 17.23
C THR A 224 -5.64 4.88 17.62
N SER A 225 -4.95 5.98 17.31
CA SER A 225 -5.46 7.34 17.52
C SER A 225 -6.68 7.62 16.66
N ASP A 226 -6.63 7.28 15.37
CA ASP A 226 -7.74 7.47 14.43
C ASP A 226 -8.96 6.62 14.83
N LYS A 227 -8.73 5.36 15.21
CA LYS A 227 -9.79 4.49 15.73
C LYS A 227 -10.46 5.12 16.95
N LYS A 228 -9.68 5.67 17.88
CA LYS A 228 -10.21 6.31 19.08
C LYS A 228 -11.05 7.54 18.72
N GLU A 229 -10.55 8.40 17.84
CA GLU A 229 -11.27 9.59 17.37
C GLU A 229 -12.61 9.21 16.71
N LEU A 230 -12.58 8.29 15.74
CA LEU A 230 -13.79 7.83 15.04
C LEU A 230 -14.81 7.20 15.99
N SER A 231 -14.38 6.51 17.05
CA SER A 231 -15.27 5.90 18.03
C SER A 231 -16.01 6.88 18.95
N GLN A 232 -15.56 8.13 19.00
CA GLN A 232 -16.15 9.19 19.83
C GLN A 232 -17.19 10.02 19.09
N GLU A 233 -17.36 9.79 17.79
CA GLU A 233 -18.26 10.53 16.92
C GLU A 233 -19.46 9.68 16.51
N GLU A 234 -20.64 10.32 16.37
CA GLU A 234 -21.82 9.67 15.81
C GLU A 234 -21.76 9.74 14.27
N LEU A 235 -20.95 8.85 13.69
CA LEU A 235 -20.75 8.78 12.25
C LEU A 235 -21.80 7.90 11.57
N SER A 236 -22.36 8.40 10.48
CA SER A 236 -23.20 7.62 9.56
C SER A 236 -22.35 7.10 8.41
N GLY A 237 -21.78 5.90 8.56
CA GLY A 237 -20.95 5.27 7.53
C GLY A 237 -20.31 3.96 8.01
N ASN A 238 -19.54 3.34 7.13
CA ASN A 238 -18.79 2.12 7.38
C ASN A 238 -17.30 2.36 7.09
N LEU A 239 -16.42 1.93 7.99
CA LEU A 239 -14.97 1.94 7.74
C LEU A 239 -14.44 0.52 7.86
N VAL A 240 -13.99 -0.03 6.74
CA VAL A 240 -13.34 -1.33 6.67
C VAL A 240 -11.82 -1.13 6.62
N ALA A 241 -11.07 -1.90 7.40
CA ALA A 241 -9.64 -2.05 7.26
C ALA A 241 -9.34 -3.49 6.81
N THR A 242 -8.70 -3.67 5.66
CA THR A 242 -8.51 -4.98 5.02
C THR A 242 -7.41 -5.83 5.67
N GLY A 243 -6.47 -5.21 6.39
CA GLY A 243 -5.29 -5.86 6.96
C GLY A 243 -4.04 -5.50 6.16
N HIS A 244 -3.00 -5.03 6.85
CA HIS A 244 -1.82 -4.41 6.21
C HIS A 244 -1.04 -5.40 5.34
N ILE A 245 -0.38 -6.37 5.97
CA ILE A 245 0.56 -7.29 5.31
C ILE A 245 -0.10 -8.10 4.18
N SER A 246 -1.33 -8.56 4.40
CA SER A 246 -2.08 -9.31 3.41
C SER A 246 -2.46 -8.44 2.21
N SER A 247 -2.84 -7.18 2.44
CA SER A 247 -3.13 -6.25 1.34
C SER A 247 -1.88 -5.86 0.55
N ASP A 248 -0.73 -5.64 1.20
CA ASP A 248 0.53 -5.41 0.48
C ASP A 248 0.82 -6.59 -0.45
N SER A 249 0.62 -7.82 0.04
CA SER A 249 0.81 -9.05 -0.75
C SER A 249 -0.12 -9.13 -1.96
N VAL A 250 -1.37 -8.64 -1.88
CA VAL A 250 -2.28 -8.53 -3.04
C VAL A 250 -1.66 -7.66 -4.15
N GLY A 251 -0.91 -6.62 -3.80
CA GLY A 251 -0.19 -5.78 -4.76
C GLY A 251 1.12 -6.39 -5.26
N ILE A 252 1.84 -7.09 -4.38
CA ILE A 252 3.17 -7.65 -4.65
C ILE A 252 3.10 -8.93 -5.50
N ALA A 253 2.11 -9.81 -5.29
CA ALA A 253 2.07 -11.10 -5.99
C ALA A 253 2.03 -10.99 -7.53
N PRO A 254 1.25 -10.09 -8.16
CA PRO A 254 1.31 -9.88 -9.61
C PRO A 254 2.68 -9.40 -10.09
N PHE A 255 3.37 -8.60 -9.29
CA PHE A 255 4.72 -8.13 -9.60
C PHE A 255 5.73 -9.27 -9.55
N VAL A 256 5.69 -10.11 -8.52
CA VAL A 256 6.57 -11.28 -8.44
C VAL A 256 6.35 -12.21 -9.62
N LYS A 257 5.10 -12.51 -9.96
CA LYS A 257 4.77 -13.31 -11.15
C LYS A 257 5.36 -12.70 -12.42
N ALA A 258 5.26 -11.37 -12.59
CA ALA A 258 5.83 -10.69 -13.74
C ALA A 258 7.37 -10.79 -13.80
N LEU A 259 8.05 -10.80 -12.66
CA LEU A 259 9.50 -11.04 -12.59
C LEU A 259 9.87 -12.49 -12.96
N GLU A 260 9.12 -13.46 -12.44
CA GLU A 260 9.31 -14.89 -12.75
C GLU A 260 9.07 -15.18 -14.24
N GLU A 261 8.07 -14.56 -14.85
CA GLU A 261 7.81 -14.64 -16.31
C GLU A 261 8.95 -14.07 -17.16
N LYS A 262 9.80 -13.21 -16.57
CA LYS A 262 11.03 -12.69 -17.20
C LYS A 262 12.27 -13.54 -16.87
N GLY A 263 12.11 -14.64 -16.14
CA GLY A 263 13.15 -15.61 -15.83
C GLY A 263 13.96 -15.32 -14.56
N LEU A 264 13.47 -14.44 -13.67
CA LEU A 264 14.11 -14.20 -12.37
C LEU A 264 13.65 -15.26 -11.35
N GLU A 265 14.56 -15.74 -10.51
CA GLU A 265 14.25 -16.51 -9.30
C GLU A 265 13.88 -15.52 -8.19
N VAL A 266 12.61 -15.50 -7.78
CA VAL A 266 12.14 -14.58 -6.74
C VAL A 266 11.80 -15.36 -5.48
N THR A 267 12.43 -14.99 -4.36
CA THR A 267 12.12 -15.57 -3.05
C THR A 267 11.41 -14.54 -2.18
N PRO A 268 10.12 -14.76 -1.84
CA PRO A 268 9.40 -13.92 -0.90
C PRO A 268 9.82 -14.19 0.55
N MET A 269 9.87 -13.13 1.35
CA MET A 269 10.03 -13.18 2.81
C MET A 269 9.44 -11.93 3.46
N SER A 270 9.62 -11.74 4.77
CA SER A 270 9.13 -10.56 5.51
C SER A 270 7.67 -10.20 5.18
N GLY A 271 6.77 -11.18 5.32
CA GLY A 271 5.33 -10.99 5.16
C GLY A 271 4.78 -10.98 3.73
N VAL A 272 5.61 -11.17 2.70
CA VAL A 272 5.11 -11.39 1.34
C VAL A 272 4.55 -12.80 1.19
N PHE A 273 3.28 -12.91 0.82
CA PHE A 273 2.59 -14.17 0.54
C PHE A 273 2.38 -14.32 -0.97
N ILE A 274 2.79 -15.47 -1.51
CA ILE A 274 2.57 -15.83 -2.92
C ILE A 274 1.91 -17.21 -2.95
N PRO A 275 0.57 -17.26 -2.89
CA PRO A 275 -0.20 -18.50 -2.96
C PRO A 275 -0.29 -19.10 -4.37
#